data_AF-A0AAP0RH74-F1
#
_entry.id   AF-A0AAP0RH74-F1
#
_cell.length_a   1.000
_cell.length_b   1.000
_cell.length_c   1.000
_cell.angle_alpha   90.00
_cell.angle_beta   90.00
_cell.angle_gamma   90.00
#
_symmetry.space_group_name_H-M   'P 1'
#
loop_
_entity.id
_entity.type
_entity.pdbx_description
1 polymer ?
#
loop_
_entity_poly.entity_id
_entity_poly.type
_entity_poly.pdbx_seq_one_letter_code
_entity_poly.pdbx_strand_id
1 'polypeptide(L)'
;MVTSRDVQEIVSKLSSDKAKSREEGIKLVNSWLEGERSIGFCKFLAQNTAMLKPNEIPHSETWPFLITLLTKCVSLEISMSKRRSPKLIFAKSLRIVVQRAEDSKISGKMLLLLPVVKLLFSHIWEVSTEVPSFQSEYGIILRHLLTVRDYCFHMRKKVYCSLVLLYMEKVEASLSDKNSGQYNPKEEVFRCILTLHSLLENPPGDFPDTSRENIVKGFVGIFSFVRDEGKISRKLIECINTYLLKDGPNLGLSVLGNP
;
A
#
# COMPACT_ATOMS: atom_id res chain seq x y z
N MET A 1 -4.85 29.76 10.18
CA MET A 1 -5.08 28.68 11.17
C MET A 1 -6.14 27.77 10.59
N VAL A 2 -6.01 26.44 10.74
CA VAL A 2 -7.01 25.49 10.21
C VAL A 2 -8.19 25.42 11.18
N THR A 3 -9.40 25.37 10.62
CA THR A 3 -10.65 25.35 11.38
C THR A 3 -11.46 24.08 11.06
N SER A 4 -12.40 23.75 11.94
CA SER A 4 -13.38 22.68 11.70
C SER A 4 -14.10 22.86 10.36
N ARG A 5 -14.47 24.09 10.00
CA ARG A 5 -15.16 24.42 8.74
C ARG A 5 -14.36 23.98 7.50
N ASP A 6 -13.04 24.15 7.52
CA ASP A 6 -12.16 23.76 6.42
C ASP A 6 -12.20 22.23 6.19
N VAL A 7 -12.22 21.46 7.28
CA VAL A 7 -12.30 19.99 7.21
C VAL A 7 -13.69 19.54 6.80
N GLN A 8 -14.75 20.15 7.33
CA GLN A 8 -16.13 19.81 6.96
C GLN A 8 -16.41 20.08 5.47
N GLU A 9 -15.80 21.10 4.86
CA GLU A 9 -15.91 21.34 3.43
C GLU A 9 -15.32 20.17 2.61
N ILE A 10 -14.11 19.71 2.97
CA ILE A 10 -13.47 18.56 2.33
C ILE A 10 -14.35 17.32 2.47
N VAL A 11 -14.80 17.03 3.70
CA VAL A 11 -15.64 15.86 4.00
C VAL A 11 -16.95 15.89 3.24
N SER A 12 -17.61 17.05 3.17
CA SER A 12 -18.86 17.23 2.41
C SER A 12 -18.67 16.94 0.92
N LYS A 13 -17.60 17.48 0.31
CA LYS A 13 -17.30 17.23 -1.11
C LYS A 13 -16.95 15.77 -1.40
N LEU A 14 -16.08 15.16 -0.58
CA LEU A 14 -15.67 13.76 -0.73
C LEU A 14 -16.82 12.76 -0.46
N SER A 15 -17.75 13.10 0.42
CA SER A 15 -18.92 12.26 0.73
C SER A 15 -20.02 12.33 -0.33
N SER A 16 -19.89 13.22 -1.31
CA SER A 16 -20.92 13.43 -2.34
C SER A 16 -21.07 12.22 -3.28
N ASP A 17 -22.30 11.91 -3.65
CA ASP A 17 -22.59 10.91 -4.68
C ASP A 17 -22.20 11.39 -6.10
N LYS A 18 -21.99 12.70 -6.28
CA LYS A 18 -21.59 13.28 -7.56
C LYS A 18 -20.08 13.13 -7.78
N ALA A 19 -19.69 12.43 -8.85
CA ALA A 19 -18.28 12.21 -9.19
C ALA A 19 -17.46 13.51 -9.31
N LYS A 20 -18.04 14.56 -9.91
CA LYS A 20 -17.38 15.87 -10.03
C LYS A 20 -17.13 16.52 -8.67
N SER A 21 -18.09 16.44 -7.75
CA SER A 21 -17.93 16.96 -6.39
C SER A 21 -16.84 16.21 -5.62
N ARG A 22 -16.75 14.88 -5.76
CA ARG A 22 -15.66 14.11 -5.15
C ARG A 22 -14.30 14.51 -5.71
N GLU A 23 -14.19 14.70 -7.02
CA GLU A 23 -12.95 15.15 -7.66
C GLU A 23 -12.53 16.54 -7.18
N GLU A 24 -13.48 17.46 -6.97
CA GLU A 24 -13.18 18.75 -6.32
C GLU A 24 -12.71 18.57 -4.87
N GLY A 25 -13.32 17.66 -4.11
CA GLY A 25 -12.86 17.30 -2.77
C GLY A 25 -11.43 16.76 -2.75
N ILE A 26 -11.08 15.92 -3.73
CA ILE A 26 -9.72 15.39 -3.93
C ILE A 26 -8.71 16.51 -4.21
N LYS A 27 -9.07 17.47 -5.08
CA LYS A 27 -8.22 18.64 -5.35
C LYS A 27 -8.08 19.53 -4.12
N LEU A 28 -9.17 19.73 -3.37
CA LEU A 28 -9.17 20.56 -2.17
C LEU A 28 -8.26 19.97 -1.10
N VAL A 29 -8.36 18.67 -0.79
CA VAL A 29 -7.49 18.02 0.20
C VAL A 29 -6.03 18.07 -0.21
N ASN A 30 -5.71 17.83 -1.49
CA ASN A 30 -4.32 17.95 -1.98
C ASN A 30 -3.78 19.37 -1.78
N SER A 31 -4.60 20.38 -2.09
CA SER A 31 -4.21 21.77 -1.91
C SER A 31 -3.88 22.07 -0.44
N TRP A 32 -4.64 21.52 0.52
CA TRP A 32 -4.38 21.66 1.94
C TRP A 32 -3.10 20.94 2.39
N LEU A 33 -2.71 19.87 1.70
CA LEU A 33 -1.49 19.11 1.96
C LEU A 33 -0.26 19.66 1.22
N GLU A 34 -0.40 20.74 0.45
CA GLU A 34 0.69 21.42 -0.25
C GLU A 34 1.22 22.63 0.55
N GLY A 35 2.53 22.89 0.41
CA GLY A 35 3.20 24.06 0.98
C GLY A 35 3.18 24.14 2.51
N GLU A 36 3.45 25.33 3.04
CA GLU A 36 3.59 25.58 4.48
C GLU A 36 2.30 25.35 5.27
N ARG A 37 1.13 25.65 4.68
CA ARG A 37 -0.19 25.45 5.32
C ARG A 37 -0.46 24.00 5.67
N SER A 38 0.20 23.06 5.00
CA SER A 38 0.06 21.63 5.25
C SER A 38 0.46 21.22 6.65
N ILE A 39 1.42 21.92 7.27
CA ILE A 39 1.86 21.63 8.64
C ILE A 39 0.71 21.85 9.63
N GLY A 40 0.00 22.98 9.50
CA GLY A 40 -1.15 23.30 10.36
C GLY A 40 -2.29 22.30 10.19
N PHE A 41 -2.60 21.92 8.94
CA PHE A 41 -3.65 20.95 8.64
C PHE A 41 -3.34 19.56 9.19
N CYS A 42 -2.11 19.09 9.01
CA CYS A 42 -1.70 17.78 9.51
C CYS A 42 -1.70 17.73 11.04
N LYS A 43 -1.23 18.80 11.70
CA LYS A 43 -1.27 18.92 13.16
C LYS A 43 -2.69 18.91 13.70
N PHE A 44 -3.61 19.62 13.06
CA PHE A 44 -5.03 19.65 13.45
C PHE A 44 -5.65 18.23 13.42
N LEU A 45 -5.53 17.52 12.28
CA LEU A 45 -6.04 16.15 12.17
C LEU A 45 -5.36 15.19 13.14
N ALA A 46 -4.05 15.34 13.36
CA ALA A 46 -3.31 14.48 14.28
C ALA A 46 -3.71 14.68 15.75
N GLN A 47 -3.95 15.93 16.17
CA GLN A 47 -4.43 16.24 17.52
C GLN A 47 -5.79 15.60 17.76
N ASN A 48 -6.74 15.80 16.86
CA ASN A 48 -8.06 15.19 16.96
C ASN A 48 -8.00 13.66 16.93
N THR A 49 -7.16 13.08 16.07
CA THR A 49 -6.97 11.63 16.00
C THR A 49 -6.40 11.08 17.31
N ALA A 50 -5.44 11.77 17.93
CA ALA A 50 -4.84 11.37 19.19
C ALA A 50 -5.78 11.50 20.40
N MET A 51 -6.88 12.25 20.26
CA MET A 51 -7.92 12.36 21.29
C MET A 51 -8.96 11.24 21.22
N LEU A 52 -8.95 10.41 20.17
CA LEU A 52 -9.85 9.26 20.06
C LEU A 52 -9.57 8.27 21.19
N LYS A 53 -10.64 7.85 21.87
CA LYS A 53 -10.56 6.76 22.85
C LYS A 53 -10.36 5.42 22.15
N PRO A 54 -9.79 4.41 22.82
CA PRO A 54 -9.75 3.06 22.29
C PRO A 54 -11.16 2.59 21.90
N ASN A 55 -11.29 2.07 20.67
CA ASN A 55 -12.55 1.61 20.07
C ASN A 55 -13.60 2.70 19.76
N GLU A 56 -13.25 3.98 19.89
CA GLU A 56 -14.11 5.06 19.43
C GLU A 56 -14.20 5.08 17.90
N ILE A 57 -15.40 5.36 17.38
CA ILE A 57 -15.60 5.52 15.94
C ILE A 57 -14.94 6.84 15.52
N PRO A 58 -14.01 6.82 14.55
CA PRO A 58 -13.35 8.06 14.11
C PRO A 58 -14.36 9.07 13.56
N HIS A 59 -14.35 10.28 14.13
CA HIS A 59 -15.19 11.39 13.64
C HIS A 59 -14.54 12.13 12.47
N SER A 60 -15.28 13.04 11.84
CA SER A 60 -14.94 13.64 10.54
C SER A 60 -13.64 14.45 10.48
N GLU A 61 -13.05 14.77 11.63
CA GLU A 61 -11.86 15.62 11.75
C GLU A 61 -10.61 14.84 12.15
N THR A 62 -10.58 13.56 11.78
CA THR A 62 -9.50 12.63 12.12
C THR A 62 -8.90 12.01 10.87
N TRP A 63 -7.64 11.58 10.95
CA TRP A 63 -6.98 10.87 9.86
C TRP A 63 -7.70 9.57 9.47
N PRO A 64 -8.12 8.70 10.41
CA PRO A 64 -8.82 7.47 10.06
C PRO A 64 -10.09 7.73 9.26
N PHE A 65 -10.90 8.71 9.65
CA PHE A 65 -12.11 9.06 8.91
C PHE A 65 -11.80 9.53 7.48
N LEU A 66 -10.84 10.44 7.32
CA LEU A 66 -10.44 10.95 6.01
C LEU A 66 -9.91 9.82 5.11
N ILE A 67 -9.11 8.91 5.66
CA ILE A 67 -8.63 7.72 4.96
C ILE A 67 -9.79 6.82 4.52
N THR A 68 -10.71 6.48 5.43
CA THR A 68 -11.90 5.68 5.08
C THR A 68 -12.68 6.33 3.95
N LEU A 69 -12.88 7.64 4.00
CA LEU A 69 -13.60 8.38 2.97
C LEU A 69 -12.87 8.36 1.61
N LEU A 70 -11.54 8.48 1.61
CA LEU A 70 -10.73 8.42 0.39
C LEU A 70 -10.69 7.01 -0.22
N THR A 71 -10.58 5.96 0.59
CA THR A 71 -10.69 4.57 0.08
C THR A 71 -12.04 4.33 -0.59
N LYS A 72 -13.14 4.81 0.01
CA LYS A 72 -14.48 4.78 -0.61
C LYS A 72 -14.51 5.55 -1.94
N CYS A 73 -13.89 6.73 -1.99
CA CYS A 73 -13.78 7.52 -3.22
C CYS A 73 -13.02 6.77 -4.32
N VAL A 74 -11.93 6.08 -3.97
CA VAL A 74 -11.18 5.23 -4.92
C VAL A 74 -12.07 4.09 -5.44
N SER A 75 -12.73 3.33 -4.57
CA SER A 75 -13.62 2.24 -4.98
C SER A 75 -14.77 2.71 -5.87
N LEU A 76 -15.34 3.88 -5.58
CA LEU A 76 -16.36 4.50 -6.42
C LEU A 76 -15.81 4.92 -7.78
N GLU A 77 -14.62 5.50 -7.86
CA GLU A 77 -14.00 5.87 -9.14
C GLU A 77 -13.69 4.64 -9.99
N ILE A 78 -13.21 3.55 -9.38
CA ILE A 78 -12.94 2.27 -10.06
C ILE A 78 -14.25 1.68 -10.61
N SER A 79 -15.27 1.56 -9.77
CA SER A 79 -16.56 0.98 -10.17
C SER A 79 -17.28 1.79 -11.26
N MET A 80 -17.10 3.11 -11.28
CA MET A 80 -17.66 4.00 -12.30
C MET A 80 -16.86 4.03 -13.61
N SER A 81 -15.61 3.57 -13.58
CA SER A 81 -14.69 3.64 -14.73
C SER A 81 -14.64 2.34 -15.53
N LYS A 82 -15.70 1.51 -15.54
CA LYS A 82 -15.70 0.24 -16.32
C LYS A 82 -15.34 0.38 -17.81
N ARG A 83 -15.53 1.56 -18.40
CA ARG A 83 -15.23 1.87 -19.81
C ARG A 83 -13.99 2.72 -20.04
N ARG A 84 -13.29 3.16 -18.99
CA ARG A 84 -12.12 4.06 -19.08
C ARG A 84 -11.11 3.76 -17.97
N SER A 85 -9.87 4.24 -18.07
CA SER A 85 -8.97 4.12 -16.92
C SER A 85 -9.47 4.99 -15.75
N PRO A 86 -9.48 4.47 -14.50
CA PRO A 86 -9.74 5.27 -13.31
C PRO A 86 -8.76 6.44 -13.20
N LYS A 87 -9.23 7.60 -12.74
CA LYS A 87 -8.39 8.80 -12.59
C LYS A 87 -7.30 8.59 -11.52
N LEU A 88 -6.03 8.68 -11.94
CA LEU A 88 -4.85 8.48 -11.07
C LEU A 88 -4.79 9.43 -9.86
N ILE A 89 -5.43 10.61 -9.94
CA ILE A 89 -5.44 11.58 -8.84
C ILE A 89 -5.99 10.99 -7.54
N PHE A 90 -6.95 10.06 -7.61
CA PHE A 90 -7.52 9.43 -6.41
C PHE A 90 -6.48 8.57 -5.67
N ALA A 91 -5.71 7.75 -6.41
CA ALA A 91 -4.64 6.94 -5.83
C ALA A 91 -3.50 7.82 -5.29
N LYS A 92 -3.10 8.86 -6.03
CA LYS A 92 -2.09 9.83 -5.60
C LYS A 92 -2.48 10.54 -4.31
N SER A 93 -3.74 10.96 -4.20
CA SER A 93 -4.26 11.62 -3.00
C SER A 93 -4.27 10.70 -1.80
N LEU A 94 -4.73 9.46 -1.95
CA LEU A 94 -4.66 8.48 -0.87
C LEU A 94 -3.20 8.27 -0.41
N ARG A 95 -2.26 8.14 -1.35
CA ARG A 95 -0.83 8.04 -1.03
C ARG A 95 -0.34 9.23 -0.21
N ILE A 96 -0.60 10.46 -0.66
CA ILE A 96 -0.15 11.67 0.04
C ILE A 96 -0.75 11.72 1.45
N VAL A 97 -2.04 11.44 1.60
CA VAL A 97 -2.73 11.48 2.90
C VAL A 97 -2.14 10.44 3.87
N VAL A 98 -1.90 9.20 3.41
CA VAL A 98 -1.24 8.17 4.24
C VAL A 98 0.16 8.63 4.67
N GLN A 99 0.96 9.14 3.74
CA GLN A 99 2.31 9.62 4.05
C GLN A 99 2.29 10.78 5.06
N ARG A 100 1.33 11.70 4.96
CA ARG A 100 1.21 12.83 5.88
C ARG A 100 0.67 12.42 7.26
N ALA A 101 -0.19 11.42 7.33
CA ALA A 101 -0.63 10.86 8.60
C ALA A 101 0.53 10.19 9.36
N GLU A 102 1.44 9.54 8.64
CA GLU A 102 2.59 8.83 9.23
C GLU A 102 3.86 9.70 9.41
N ASP A 103 3.84 10.95 8.95
CA ASP A 103 4.98 11.85 9.14
C ASP A 103 5.01 12.41 10.56
N SER A 104 5.68 11.67 11.44
CA SER A 104 5.91 12.07 12.84
C SER A 104 6.67 13.38 12.98
N LYS A 105 7.44 13.84 11.97
CA LYS A 105 8.11 15.14 12.03
C LYS A 105 7.12 16.30 11.94
N ILE A 106 5.98 16.09 11.30
CA ILE A 106 4.94 17.11 11.15
C ILE A 106 4.00 17.08 12.37
N SER A 107 3.53 15.90 12.76
CA SER A 107 2.47 15.76 13.76
C SER A 107 2.99 15.58 15.20
N GLY A 108 4.18 15.02 15.38
CA GLY A 108 4.69 14.57 16.67
C GLY A 108 3.92 13.40 17.29
N LYS A 109 3.02 12.75 16.54
CA LYS A 109 2.19 11.63 16.99
C LYS A 109 2.51 10.37 16.18
N MET A 110 2.23 9.21 16.75
CA MET A 110 2.48 7.90 16.15
C MET A 110 1.18 7.10 16.09
N LEU A 111 1.15 6.08 15.22
CA LEU A 111 0.04 5.12 15.11
C LEU A 111 -1.33 5.75 14.79
N LEU A 112 -1.34 6.88 14.08
CA LEU A 112 -2.56 7.63 13.77
C LEU A 112 -3.52 6.87 12.83
N LEU A 113 -3.02 5.88 12.10
CA LEU A 113 -3.81 5.05 11.18
C LEU A 113 -4.23 3.70 11.77
N LEU A 114 -3.85 3.41 13.03
CA LEU A 114 -4.18 2.14 13.70
C LEU A 114 -5.67 1.75 13.59
N PRO A 115 -6.65 2.67 13.73
CA PRO A 115 -8.08 2.31 13.65
C PRO A 115 -8.51 1.81 12.26
N VAL A 116 -7.77 2.13 11.20
CA VAL A 116 -8.15 1.83 9.80
C VAL A 116 -7.12 1.00 9.05
N VAL A 117 -5.99 0.65 9.66
CA VAL A 117 -4.90 -0.07 8.97
C VAL A 117 -5.34 -1.43 8.42
N LYS A 118 -6.19 -2.15 9.15
CA LYS A 118 -6.78 -3.43 8.69
C LYS A 118 -7.62 -3.24 7.42
N LEU A 119 -8.36 -2.14 7.34
CA LEU A 119 -9.14 -1.76 6.16
C LEU A 119 -8.22 -1.36 5.01
N LEU A 120 -7.17 -0.58 5.28
CA LEU A 120 -6.18 -0.16 4.29
C LEU A 120 -5.51 -1.35 3.62
N PHE A 121 -5.04 -2.35 4.37
CA PHE A 121 -4.40 -3.52 3.76
C PHE A 121 -5.35 -4.32 2.87
N SER A 122 -6.60 -4.52 3.30
CA SER A 122 -7.62 -5.16 2.45
C SER A 122 -7.86 -4.38 1.17
N HIS A 123 -8.03 -3.06 1.28
CA HIS A 123 -8.23 -2.18 0.13
C HIS A 123 -7.02 -2.18 -0.83
N ILE A 124 -5.80 -2.16 -0.28
CA ILE A 124 -4.57 -2.19 -1.09
C ILE A 124 -4.49 -3.48 -1.90
N TRP A 125 -4.80 -4.62 -1.28
CA TRP A 125 -4.82 -5.89 -1.98
C TRP A 125 -5.85 -5.89 -3.12
N GLU A 126 -7.10 -5.51 -2.83
CA GLU A 126 -8.18 -5.44 -3.83
C GLU A 126 -7.79 -4.56 -5.03
N VAL A 127 -7.36 -3.32 -4.79
CA VAL A 127 -7.00 -2.38 -5.85
C VAL A 127 -5.75 -2.82 -6.62
N SER A 128 -4.76 -3.42 -5.96
CA SER A 128 -3.52 -3.87 -6.61
C SER A 128 -3.75 -5.04 -7.57
N THR A 129 -4.80 -5.83 -7.34
CA THR A 129 -5.23 -6.93 -8.22
C THR A 129 -6.05 -6.41 -9.40
N GLU A 130 -6.92 -5.42 -9.20
CA GLU A 130 -7.89 -5.00 -10.23
C GLU A 130 -7.41 -3.85 -11.14
N VAL A 131 -6.52 -2.96 -10.66
CA VAL A 131 -6.24 -1.68 -11.34
C VAL A 131 -4.73 -1.46 -11.55
N PRO A 132 -4.17 -1.94 -12.68
CA PRO A 132 -2.74 -1.79 -12.99
C PRO A 132 -2.26 -0.33 -12.97
N SER A 133 -3.08 0.62 -13.44
CA SER A 133 -2.72 2.04 -13.48
C SER A 133 -2.45 2.66 -12.09
N PHE A 134 -2.91 2.04 -11.01
CA PHE A 134 -2.72 2.50 -9.63
C PHE A 134 -1.54 1.83 -8.92
N GLN A 135 -0.92 0.82 -9.55
CA GLN A 135 0.11 -0.02 -8.94
C GLN A 135 1.27 0.76 -8.32
N SER A 136 1.81 1.76 -9.03
CA SER A 136 2.95 2.54 -8.53
C SER A 136 2.62 3.31 -7.25
N GLU A 137 1.41 3.85 -7.15
CA GLU A 137 0.91 4.59 -6.00
C GLU A 137 0.66 3.65 -4.81
N TYR A 138 -0.03 2.53 -5.06
CA TYR A 138 -0.37 1.55 -4.04
C TYR A 138 0.84 0.79 -3.51
N GLY A 139 1.84 0.53 -4.35
CA GLY A 139 3.12 -0.02 -3.91
C GLY A 139 3.84 0.92 -2.94
N ILE A 140 3.76 2.24 -3.15
CA ILE A 140 4.34 3.21 -2.21
C ILE A 140 3.56 3.20 -0.89
N ILE A 141 2.22 3.22 -0.93
CA ILE A 141 1.37 3.14 0.27
C ILE A 141 1.73 1.90 1.09
N LEU A 142 1.74 0.73 0.44
CA LEU A 142 2.02 -0.54 1.09
C LEU A 142 3.38 -0.53 1.78
N ARG A 143 4.45 -0.10 1.08
CA ARG A 143 5.78 -0.02 1.68
C ARG A 143 5.82 0.93 2.88
N HIS A 144 5.11 2.06 2.86
CA HIS A 144 5.05 2.96 4.03
C HIS A 144 4.39 2.28 5.22
N LEU A 145 3.24 1.64 5.02
CA LEU A 145 2.53 0.95 6.11
C LEU A 145 3.37 -0.20 6.71
N LEU A 146 4.12 -0.93 5.87
CA LEU A 146 4.94 -2.05 6.30
C LEU A 146 6.15 -1.63 7.15
N THR A 147 6.57 -0.36 7.11
CA THR A 147 7.66 0.12 7.99
C THR A 147 7.23 0.25 9.46
N VAL A 148 5.92 0.26 9.72
CA VAL A 148 5.36 0.37 11.07
C VAL A 148 4.97 -1.02 11.56
N ARG A 149 5.78 -1.60 12.45
CA ARG A 149 5.60 -2.98 12.93
C ARG A 149 4.22 -3.24 13.53
N ASP A 150 3.69 -2.29 14.30
CA ASP A 150 2.36 -2.40 14.90
C ASP A 150 1.26 -2.57 13.85
N TYR A 151 1.36 -1.87 12.71
CA TYR A 151 0.41 -2.01 11.61
C TYR A 151 0.46 -3.40 11.00
N CYS A 152 1.65 -3.97 10.82
CA CYS A 152 1.81 -5.31 10.26
C CYS A 152 1.02 -6.36 11.06
N PHE A 153 0.97 -6.28 12.39
CA PHE A 153 0.20 -7.22 13.22
C PHE A 153 -1.32 -7.19 12.95
N HIS A 154 -1.84 -6.09 12.41
CA HIS A 154 -3.25 -5.97 12.03
C HIS A 154 -3.55 -6.49 10.61
N MET A 155 -2.53 -6.85 9.82
CA MET A 155 -2.73 -7.44 8.50
C MET A 155 -3.23 -8.88 8.62
N ARG A 156 -4.37 -9.19 7.99
CA ARG A 156 -4.90 -10.56 7.99
C ARG A 156 -3.93 -11.47 7.22
N LYS A 157 -3.65 -12.65 7.76
CA LYS A 157 -2.78 -13.67 7.12
C LYS A 157 -3.12 -13.90 5.64
N LYS A 158 -4.41 -14.04 5.30
CA LYS A 158 -4.87 -14.19 3.91
C LYS A 158 -4.46 -13.01 3.02
N VAL A 159 -4.67 -11.77 3.48
CA VAL A 159 -4.32 -10.55 2.72
C VAL A 159 -2.82 -10.48 2.51
N TYR A 160 -2.03 -10.76 3.56
CA TYR A 160 -0.58 -10.82 3.47
C TYR A 160 -0.10 -11.83 2.42
N CYS A 161 -0.56 -13.08 2.51
CA CYS A 161 -0.16 -14.14 1.58
C CYS A 161 -0.55 -13.79 0.14
N SER A 162 -1.77 -13.27 -0.06
CA SER A 162 -2.21 -12.83 -1.38
C SER A 162 -1.35 -11.68 -1.93
N LEU A 163 -0.92 -10.73 -1.09
CA LEU A 163 -0.03 -9.64 -1.51
C LEU A 163 1.36 -10.16 -1.90
N VAL A 164 1.94 -11.08 -1.13
CA VAL A 164 3.24 -11.69 -1.45
C VAL A 164 3.18 -12.39 -2.81
N LEU A 165 2.18 -13.25 -3.01
CA LEU A 165 2.02 -13.99 -4.26
C LEU A 165 1.72 -13.05 -5.44
N LEU A 166 0.89 -12.03 -5.25
CA LEU A 166 0.60 -11.03 -6.29
C LEU A 166 1.88 -10.31 -6.75
N TYR A 167 2.74 -9.89 -5.82
CA TYR A 167 3.98 -9.22 -6.18
C TYR A 167 5.02 -10.18 -6.77
N MET A 168 5.03 -11.45 -6.40
CA MET A 168 5.83 -12.48 -7.07
C MET A 168 5.41 -12.67 -8.53
N GLU A 169 4.11 -12.87 -8.76
CA GLU A 169 3.53 -13.01 -10.10
C GLU A 169 3.84 -11.79 -10.98
N LYS A 170 3.69 -10.58 -10.44
CA LYS A 170 4.03 -9.34 -11.17
C LYS A 170 5.50 -9.27 -11.55
N VAL A 171 6.40 -9.68 -10.66
CA VAL A 171 7.84 -9.71 -10.93
C VAL A 171 8.16 -10.76 -11.99
N GLU A 172 7.62 -11.97 -11.86
CA GLU A 172 7.80 -13.05 -12.83
C GLU A 172 7.30 -12.63 -14.22
N ALA A 173 6.06 -12.16 -14.33
CA ALA A 173 5.47 -11.68 -15.57
C ALA A 173 6.32 -10.59 -16.23
N SER A 174 6.79 -9.61 -15.44
CA SER A 174 7.61 -8.51 -15.95
C SER A 174 9.01 -8.93 -16.41
N LEU A 175 9.56 -10.04 -15.88
CA LEU A 175 10.84 -10.60 -16.33
C LEU A 175 10.67 -11.53 -17.54
N SER A 176 9.51 -12.18 -17.66
CA SER A 176 9.15 -13.04 -18.79
C SER A 176 8.83 -12.24 -20.06
N ASP A 177 8.28 -11.03 -19.92
CA ASP A 177 7.91 -10.15 -21.02
C ASP A 177 9.16 -9.57 -21.70
N LYS A 178 9.63 -10.28 -22.72
CA LYS A 178 10.62 -9.77 -23.67
C LYS A 178 9.95 -8.73 -24.56
N ASN A 179 10.11 -7.44 -24.24
CA ASN A 179 9.68 -6.29 -25.04
C ASN A 179 8.16 -6.04 -25.11
N SER A 180 7.62 -5.25 -24.19
CA SER A 180 6.50 -4.35 -24.51
C SER A 180 7.03 -2.92 -24.46
N GLY A 181 6.78 -2.15 -25.52
CA GLY A 181 7.35 -0.82 -25.79
C GLY A 181 6.88 0.30 -24.85
N GLN A 182 6.74 0.02 -23.55
CA GLN A 182 6.44 1.00 -22.52
C GLN A 182 7.71 1.74 -22.08
N TYR A 183 7.50 2.99 -21.65
CA TYR A 183 8.56 3.85 -21.14
C TYR A 183 9.04 3.30 -19.77
N ASN A 184 10.27 2.77 -19.74
CA ASN A 184 11.05 2.35 -18.56
C ASN A 184 10.54 1.13 -17.74
N PRO A 185 10.38 -0.06 -18.37
CA PRO A 185 9.90 -1.28 -17.70
C PRO A 185 10.79 -1.72 -16.53
N LYS A 186 12.11 -1.51 -16.63
CA LYS A 186 13.08 -1.95 -15.60
C LYS A 186 12.87 -1.25 -14.25
N GLU A 187 12.51 0.03 -14.24
CA GLU A 187 12.23 0.76 -13.00
C GLU A 187 10.93 0.30 -12.33
N GLU A 188 9.93 -0.05 -13.12
CA GLU A 188 8.67 -0.57 -12.59
C GLU A 188 8.84 -1.97 -12.02
N VAL A 189 9.56 -2.85 -12.72
CA VAL A 189 9.96 -4.16 -12.18
C VAL A 189 10.70 -3.97 -10.85
N PHE A 190 11.69 -3.08 -10.83
CA PHE A 190 12.45 -2.82 -9.60
C PHE A 190 11.57 -2.32 -8.46
N ARG A 191 10.60 -1.44 -8.73
CA ARG A 191 9.61 -0.99 -7.73
C ARG A 191 8.74 -2.13 -7.21
N CYS A 192 8.37 -3.09 -8.04
CA CYS A 192 7.64 -4.30 -7.61
C CYS A 192 8.50 -5.17 -6.71
N ILE A 193 9.77 -5.39 -7.08
CA ILE A 193 10.73 -6.13 -6.26
C ILE A 193 10.93 -5.45 -4.89
N LEU A 194 11.02 -4.11 -4.85
CA LEU A 194 11.08 -3.38 -3.58
C LEU A 194 9.86 -3.63 -2.70
N THR A 195 8.66 -3.68 -3.28
CA THR A 195 7.45 -4.00 -2.51
C THR A 195 7.44 -5.44 -2.02
N LEU A 196 7.83 -6.40 -2.88
CA LEU A 196 7.97 -7.80 -2.50
C LEU A 196 8.95 -7.96 -1.34
N HIS A 197 10.11 -7.30 -1.44
CA HIS A 197 11.11 -7.27 -0.37
C HIS A 197 10.51 -6.76 0.95
N SER A 198 9.83 -5.62 0.94
CA SER A 198 9.21 -5.06 2.15
C SER A 198 8.17 -5.99 2.77
N LEU A 199 7.41 -6.75 1.96
CA LEU A 199 6.45 -7.74 2.46
C LEU A 199 7.17 -8.92 3.14
N LEU A 200 8.24 -9.43 2.53
CA LEU A 200 9.02 -10.53 3.10
C LEU A 200 9.78 -10.10 4.36
N GLU A 201 10.22 -8.84 4.41
CA GLU A 201 10.91 -8.24 5.56
C GLU A 201 9.96 -8.01 6.75
N ASN A 202 8.67 -7.77 6.50
CA ASN A 202 7.70 -7.36 7.52
C ASN A 202 6.44 -8.24 7.52
N PRO A 203 6.54 -9.56 7.76
CA PRO A 203 5.37 -10.41 7.86
C PRO A 203 4.54 -10.10 9.12
N PRO A 204 3.21 -10.31 9.11
CA PRO A 204 2.34 -10.14 10.28
C PRO A 204 2.56 -11.19 11.38
N GLY A 205 3.36 -12.22 11.09
CA GLY A 205 3.65 -13.38 11.94
C GLY A 205 4.28 -14.49 11.08
N ASP A 206 4.24 -15.74 11.56
CA ASP A 206 4.82 -16.87 10.81
C ASP A 206 4.07 -17.15 9.50
N PHE A 207 4.81 -17.63 8.50
CA PHE A 207 4.24 -18.03 7.21
C PHE A 207 3.47 -19.34 7.36
N PRO A 208 2.23 -19.44 6.84
CA PRO A 208 1.52 -20.73 6.77
C PRO A 208 2.19 -21.71 5.80
N ASP A 209 2.16 -23.01 6.07
CA ASP A 209 2.78 -24.06 5.24
C ASP A 209 2.40 -23.96 3.75
N THR A 210 1.10 -23.79 3.46
CA THR A 210 0.59 -23.63 2.09
C THR A 210 1.13 -22.38 1.40
N SER A 211 1.46 -21.34 2.16
CA SER A 211 2.07 -20.12 1.62
C SER A 211 3.56 -20.31 1.38
N ARG A 212 4.26 -21.08 2.23
CA ARG A 212 5.69 -21.38 2.06
C ARG A 212 5.96 -22.07 0.74
N GLU A 213 5.20 -23.12 0.42
CA GLU A 213 5.37 -23.85 -0.85
C GLU A 213 5.16 -22.94 -2.06
N ASN A 214 4.12 -22.10 -2.03
CA ASN A 214 3.83 -21.17 -3.12
C ASN A 214 4.89 -20.06 -3.25
N ILE A 215 5.45 -19.59 -2.13
CA ILE A 215 6.55 -18.62 -2.12
C ILE A 215 7.82 -19.23 -2.74
N VAL A 216 8.15 -20.48 -2.39
CA VAL A 216 9.29 -21.20 -2.99
C VAL A 216 9.08 -21.38 -4.49
N LYS A 217 7.90 -21.83 -4.93
CA LYS A 217 7.56 -21.94 -6.36
C LYS A 217 7.66 -20.60 -7.08
N GLY A 218 7.17 -19.52 -6.46
CA GLY A 218 7.27 -18.17 -7.02
C GLY A 218 8.72 -17.71 -7.21
N PHE A 219 9.61 -17.99 -6.26
CA PHE A 219 11.04 -17.72 -6.44
C PHE A 219 11.65 -18.56 -7.56
N VAL A 220 11.35 -19.86 -7.64
CA VAL A 220 11.82 -20.71 -8.74
C VAL A 220 11.38 -20.15 -10.10
N GLY A 221 10.13 -19.74 -10.22
CA GLY A 221 9.58 -19.08 -11.42
C GLY A 221 10.35 -17.81 -11.78
N ILE A 222 10.49 -16.87 -10.84
CA ILE A 222 11.23 -15.62 -11.03
C ILE A 222 12.68 -15.88 -11.49
N PHE A 223 13.40 -16.74 -10.78
CA PHE A 223 14.82 -16.99 -11.06
C PHE A 223 15.04 -17.78 -12.36
N SER A 224 14.03 -18.48 -12.87
CA SER A 224 14.09 -19.09 -14.20
C SER A 224 14.25 -18.07 -15.33
N PHE A 225 13.95 -16.79 -15.10
CA PHE A 225 14.10 -15.69 -16.06
C PHE A 225 15.30 -14.77 -15.77
N VAL A 226 15.97 -14.93 -14.63
CA VAL A 226 17.16 -14.13 -14.31
C VAL A 226 18.36 -14.67 -15.11
N ARG A 227 19.00 -13.80 -15.88
CA ARG A 227 20.16 -14.14 -16.72
C ARG A 227 21.39 -13.28 -16.42
N ASP A 228 21.18 -12.01 -16.09
CA ASP A 228 22.25 -11.04 -15.91
C ASP A 228 22.48 -10.66 -14.43
N GLU A 229 23.75 -10.42 -14.09
CA GLU A 229 24.14 -9.81 -12.82
C GLU A 229 23.90 -8.29 -12.88
N GLY A 230 23.01 -7.79 -12.03
CA GLY A 230 22.56 -6.41 -12.08
C GLY A 230 21.77 -6.00 -10.84
N LYS A 231 21.25 -4.77 -10.86
CA LYS A 231 20.48 -4.22 -9.73
C LYS A 231 19.23 -5.06 -9.40
N ILE A 232 18.57 -5.61 -10.42
CA ILE A 232 17.38 -6.47 -10.28
C ILE A 232 17.75 -7.80 -9.60
N SER A 233 18.72 -8.54 -10.14
CA SER A 233 19.14 -9.84 -9.57
C SER A 233 19.68 -9.70 -8.16
N ARG A 234 20.49 -8.68 -7.87
CA ARG A 234 20.94 -8.39 -6.49
C ARG A 234 19.78 -8.20 -5.51
N LYS A 235 18.77 -7.40 -5.88
CA LYS A 235 17.62 -7.17 -5.01
C LYS A 235 16.72 -8.42 -4.87
N LEU A 236 16.62 -9.26 -5.90
CA LEU A 236 15.93 -10.55 -5.81
C LEU A 236 16.63 -11.53 -4.86
N ILE A 237 17.96 -11.55 -4.87
CA ILE A 237 18.75 -12.33 -3.90
C ILE A 237 18.50 -11.81 -2.47
N GLU A 238 18.44 -10.48 -2.28
CA GLU A 238 18.05 -9.90 -0.98
C GLU A 238 16.64 -10.36 -0.53
N CYS A 239 15.68 -10.48 -1.47
CA CYS A 239 14.35 -11.02 -1.15
C CYS A 239 14.42 -12.47 -0.66
N ILE A 240 15.15 -13.34 -1.36
CA ILE A 240 15.34 -14.75 -0.94
C ILE A 240 16.00 -14.79 0.43
N ASN A 241 17.10 -14.07 0.62
CA ASN A 241 17.83 -14.06 1.89
C ASN A 241 16.93 -13.61 3.03
N THR A 242 16.12 -12.57 2.82
CA THR A 242 15.16 -12.08 3.81
C THR A 242 14.12 -13.14 4.17
N TYR A 243 13.60 -13.87 3.17
CA TYR A 243 12.66 -14.96 3.41
C TYR A 243 13.31 -16.12 4.18
N LEU A 244 14.48 -16.59 3.74
CA LEU A 244 15.21 -17.69 4.36
C LEU A 244 15.66 -17.37 5.79
N LEU A 245 16.04 -16.13 6.07
CA LEU A 245 16.39 -15.70 7.44
C LEU A 245 15.21 -15.78 8.40
N LYS A 246 13.98 -15.57 7.91
CA LYS A 246 12.78 -15.59 8.75
C LYS A 246 12.16 -16.97 8.87
N ASP A 247 12.17 -17.74 7.80
CA ASP A 247 11.36 -18.95 7.70
C ASP A 247 12.11 -20.17 7.13
N GLY A 248 13.40 -20.02 6.84
CA GLY A 248 14.28 -21.08 6.34
C GLY A 248 14.26 -22.36 7.19
N PRO A 249 14.35 -22.29 8.54
CA PRO A 249 14.25 -23.47 9.40
C PRO A 249 12.93 -24.26 9.24
N ASN A 250 11.86 -23.58 8.82
CA ASN A 250 10.52 -24.17 8.66
C ASN A 250 10.27 -24.73 7.27
N LEU A 251 11.25 -24.69 6.36
CA LEU A 251 11.11 -25.23 5.01
C LEU A 251 11.22 -26.76 4.96
N GLY A 252 11.82 -27.41 5.97
CA GLY A 252 11.87 -28.88 6.09
C GLY A 252 12.34 -29.62 4.82
N LEU A 253 11.96 -30.89 4.68
CA LEU A 253 12.28 -31.75 3.52
C LEU A 253 11.71 -31.24 2.18
N SER A 254 10.90 -30.17 2.14
CA SER A 254 10.32 -29.66 0.89
C SER A 254 11.35 -29.03 -0.08
N VAL A 255 12.56 -28.72 0.41
CA VAL A 255 13.69 -28.21 -0.39
C VAL A 255 14.72 -29.30 -0.68
N LEU A 256 14.70 -30.40 0.09
CA LEU A 256 15.47 -31.60 -0.19
C LEU A 256 14.66 -32.40 -1.19
N GLY A 257 14.91 -32.19 -2.49
CA GLY A 257 14.31 -32.99 -3.55
C GLY A 257 14.35 -34.47 -3.18
N ASN A 258 13.24 -35.18 -3.44
CA ASN A 258 13.20 -36.63 -3.28
C ASN A 258 14.47 -37.24 -3.90
N PRO A 259 15.23 -38.06 -3.15
CA PRO A 259 16.43 -38.70 -3.66
C PRO A 259 16.15 -39.58 -4.88
#